data_AF-A0A7W4C7B8-F1
#
_entry.id   AF-A0A7W4C7B8-F1
#
_cell.length_a   1.000
_cell.length_b   1.000
_cell.length_c   1.000
_cell.angle_alpha   90.00
_cell.angle_beta   90.00
_cell.angle_gamma   90.00
#
_symmetry.space_group_name_H-M   'P 1'
#
loop_
_entity.id
_entity.type
_entity.pdbx_description
1 polymer ?
#
loop_
_entity_poly.entity_id
_entity_poly.type
_entity_poly.pdbx_seq_one_letter_code
_entity_poly.pdbx_strand_id
1 'polypeptide(L)'
;DTAAKCVAKLTDMALIEDTAPLVERVEGEDMAFSRKLAKVARNSPVMGAVANNDIIAFAQKHKYLSKLLKLNDAGDKFVLKTKISQNHFIKLMSDDYLESELTNIQYDSLAKDKLQ
;
A
#
# COMPACT_ATOMS: atom_id res chain seq x y z
N ASP A 1 12.93 -6.18 10.23
CA ASP A 1 12.34 -4.83 10.03
C ASP A 1 11.17 -4.55 10.97
N THR A 2 11.14 -3.33 11.50
CA THR A 2 10.10 -2.77 12.39
C THR A 2 9.13 -1.90 11.59
N ALA A 3 7.96 -1.59 12.14
CA ALA A 3 6.98 -0.71 11.50
C ALA A 3 7.56 0.69 11.21
N ALA A 4 8.29 1.28 12.17
CA ALA A 4 8.94 2.57 11.99
C ALA A 4 9.96 2.58 10.82
N LYS A 5 10.78 1.53 10.70
CA LYS A 5 11.70 1.38 9.55
C LYS A 5 10.96 1.24 8.23
N CYS A 6 9.78 0.61 8.23
CA CYS A 6 8.94 0.54 7.04
C CYS A 6 8.43 1.92 6.62
N VAL A 7 7.99 2.74 7.58
CA VAL A 7 7.51 4.10 7.28
C VAL A 7 8.64 4.95 6.71
N ALA A 8 9.85 4.87 7.28
CA ALA A 8 11.02 5.57 6.72
C ALA A 8 11.30 5.17 5.25
N LYS A 9 11.29 3.86 4.94
CA LYS A 9 11.42 3.38 3.55
C LYS A 9 10.32 3.92 2.63
N LEU A 10 9.08 4.00 3.12
CA LEU A 10 7.95 4.56 2.36
C LEU A 10 8.10 6.06 2.13
N THR A 11 8.67 6.80 3.09
CA THR A 11 9.04 8.21 2.93
C THR A 11 10.09 8.36 1.84
N ASP A 12 11.14 7.52 1.85
CA ASP A 12 12.23 7.56 0.85
C ASP A 12 11.75 7.23 -0.57
N MET A 13 10.71 6.40 -0.71
CA MET A 13 10.09 6.11 -2.00
C MET A 13 9.45 7.33 -2.65
N ALA A 14 9.18 8.42 -1.92
CA ALA A 14 8.52 9.62 -2.44
C ALA A 14 7.17 9.37 -3.15
N LEU A 15 6.45 8.31 -2.76
CA LEU A 15 5.18 7.88 -3.34
C LEU A 15 3.95 8.39 -2.56
N ILE A 16 4.17 8.96 -1.37
CA ILE A 16 3.12 9.42 -0.45
C ILE A 16 3.33 10.92 -0.21
N GLU A 17 2.25 11.70 -0.29
CA GLU A 17 2.28 13.16 -0.14
C GLU A 17 2.77 13.55 1.26
N ASP A 18 2.22 12.90 2.28
CA ASP A 18 2.55 13.12 3.69
C ASP A 18 2.50 11.79 4.44
N THR A 19 3.63 11.41 5.04
CA THR A 19 3.76 10.18 5.84
C THR A 19 3.46 10.36 7.32
N ALA A 20 3.25 11.59 7.81
CA ALA A 20 2.94 11.86 9.22
C ALA A 20 1.73 11.03 9.73
N PRO A 21 0.62 10.88 8.96
CA PRO A 21 -0.49 10.03 9.40
C PRO A 21 -0.16 8.55 9.58
N LEU A 22 0.89 8.04 8.92
CA LEU A 22 1.37 6.67 9.13
C LEU A 22 2.23 6.58 10.39
N VAL A 23 3.09 7.58 10.63
CA VAL A 23 3.91 7.68 11.84
C VAL A 23 3.02 7.74 13.07
N GLU A 24 2.03 8.62 13.07
CA GLU A 24 1.07 8.77 14.18
C GLU A 24 0.36 7.46 14.54
N ARG A 25 0.01 6.62 13.55
CA ARG A 25 -0.60 5.31 13.82
C ARG A 25 0.37 4.29 14.39
N VAL A 26 1.64 4.34 13.97
CA VAL A 26 2.67 3.45 14.50
C VAL A 26 3.00 3.82 15.95
N GLU A 27 3.07 5.11 16.26
CA GLU A 27 3.35 5.62 17.60
C GLU A 27 2.15 5.53 18.54
N GLY A 28 0.92 5.74 18.03
CA GLY A 28 -0.33 5.66 18.77
C GLY A 28 -0.84 4.24 19.06
N GLU A 29 0.06 3.25 19.14
CA GLU A 29 -0.22 1.86 19.53
C GLU A 29 -1.24 1.10 18.66
N ASP A 30 -1.44 1.45 17.38
CA ASP A 30 -2.21 0.62 16.44
C ASP A 30 -1.43 -0.64 16.06
N MET A 31 -1.40 -1.62 16.97
CA MET A 31 -0.60 -2.84 16.86
C MET A 31 -0.96 -3.65 15.61
N ALA A 32 -2.23 -3.63 15.19
CA ALA A 32 -2.67 -4.33 13.99
C ALA A 32 -2.07 -3.69 12.73
N PHE A 33 -2.10 -2.37 12.64
CA PHE A 33 -1.49 -1.63 11.54
C PHE A 33 0.04 -1.77 11.52
N SER A 34 0.69 -1.63 12.68
CA SER A 34 2.14 -1.78 12.83
C SER A 34 2.63 -3.16 12.40
N ARG A 35 1.88 -4.24 12.70
CA ARG A 35 2.19 -5.60 12.22
C ARG A 35 2.10 -5.71 10.69
N LYS A 36 1.10 -5.08 10.06
CA LYS A 36 0.96 -5.09 8.60
C LYS A 36 2.11 -4.33 7.92
N LEU A 37 2.49 -3.17 8.44
CA LEU A 37 3.67 -2.43 7.97
C LEU A 37 4.95 -3.26 8.10
N ALA A 38 5.17 -3.91 9.24
CA ALA A 38 6.32 -4.78 9.44
C ALA A 38 6.33 -5.97 8.46
N LYS A 39 5.17 -6.49 8.06
CA LYS A 39 5.04 -7.53 7.03
C LYS A 39 5.42 -6.99 5.65
N VAL A 40 4.93 -5.80 5.28
CA VAL A 40 5.31 -5.11 4.03
C VAL A 40 6.82 -4.94 3.95
N ALA A 41 7.46 -4.41 4.99
CA ALA A 41 8.91 -4.19 4.98
C ALA A 41 9.76 -5.46 4.70
N ARG A 42 9.24 -6.63 5.07
CA ARG A 42 9.96 -7.91 4.94
C ARG A 42 9.62 -8.63 3.63
N ASN A 43 8.35 -8.59 3.22
CA ASN A 43 7.80 -9.53 2.26
C ASN A 43 7.07 -8.85 1.08
N SER A 44 7.08 -7.52 1.00
CA SER A 44 6.39 -6.81 -0.08
C SER A 44 7.00 -7.18 -1.44
N PRO A 45 6.19 -7.67 -2.39
CA PRO A 45 6.63 -7.84 -3.77
C PRO A 45 6.57 -6.53 -4.57
N VAL A 46 6.09 -5.44 -3.96
CA VAL A 46 5.89 -4.13 -4.61
C VAL A 46 6.98 -3.15 -4.20
N MET A 47 7.23 -3.03 -2.90
CA MET A 47 8.18 -2.08 -2.31
C MET A 47 9.60 -2.33 -2.84
N GLY A 48 10.12 -1.37 -3.59
CA GLY A 48 11.47 -1.43 -4.18
C GLY A 48 11.61 -2.32 -5.42
N ALA A 49 10.55 -3.00 -5.85
CA ALA A 49 10.56 -3.87 -7.03
C ALA A 49 9.71 -3.31 -8.19
N VAL A 50 8.64 -2.58 -7.88
CA VAL A 50 7.74 -1.97 -8.87
C VAL A 50 7.97 -0.46 -8.90
N ALA A 51 8.04 0.12 -10.10
CA ALA A 51 8.23 1.56 -10.25
C ALA A 51 7.01 2.34 -9.74
N ASN A 52 7.23 3.50 -9.12
CA ASN A 52 6.16 4.32 -8.55
C ASN A 52 5.04 4.65 -9.55
N ASN A 53 5.41 5.00 -10.79
CA ASN A 53 4.45 5.30 -11.84
C ASN A 53 3.53 4.11 -12.15
N ASP A 54 4.07 2.89 -12.12
CA ASP A 54 3.30 1.66 -12.36
C ASP A 54 2.35 1.38 -11.18
N ILE A 55 2.79 1.61 -9.93
CA ILE A 55 1.95 1.49 -8.74
C ILE A 55 0.77 2.47 -8.82
N ILE A 56 1.03 3.73 -9.19
CA ILE A 56 0.00 4.76 -9.36
C ILE A 56 -0.96 4.38 -10.48
N ALA A 57 -0.43 4.02 -11.66
CA ALA A 57 -1.24 3.63 -12.81
C ALA A 57 -2.15 2.44 -12.49
N PHE A 58 -1.61 1.42 -11.80
CA PHE A 58 -2.39 0.27 -11.34
C PHE A 58 -3.53 0.70 -10.41
N ALA A 59 -3.23 1.47 -9.36
CA ALA A 59 -4.23 1.91 -8.39
C ALA A 59 -5.33 2.78 -9.02
N GLN A 60 -4.98 3.67 -9.96
CA GLN A 60 -5.96 4.54 -10.62
C GLN A 60 -6.78 3.83 -11.70
N LYS A 61 -6.22 2.83 -12.39
CA LYS A 61 -6.97 2.00 -13.35
C LYS A 61 -7.94 1.06 -12.64
N HIS A 62 -7.63 0.64 -11.41
CA HIS A 62 -8.45 -0.28 -10.64
C HIS A 62 -9.74 0.40 -10.14
N LYS A 63 -10.91 -0.11 -10.54
CA LYS A 63 -12.23 0.49 -10.24
C LYS A 63 -12.52 0.66 -8.75
N TYR A 64 -12.06 -0.30 -7.94
CA TYR A 64 -12.15 -0.23 -6.48
C TYR A 64 -11.12 0.72 -5.85
N LEU A 65 -9.83 0.58 -6.17
CA LEU A 65 -8.77 1.36 -5.52
C LEU A 65 -8.80 2.85 -5.86
N SER A 66 -9.12 3.24 -7.10
CA SER A 66 -9.24 4.66 -7.50
C SER A 66 -10.26 5.46 -6.68
N LYS A 67 -11.23 4.78 -6.05
CA LYS A 67 -12.20 5.42 -5.13
C LYS A 67 -11.61 5.67 -3.75
N LEU A 68 -10.67 4.84 -3.31
CA LEU A 68 -10.12 4.79 -1.95
C LEU A 68 -8.74 5.45 -1.83
N LEU A 69 -7.95 5.39 -2.90
CA LEU A 69 -6.58 5.90 -2.99
C LEU A 69 -6.58 7.08 -3.95
N LYS A 70 -6.70 8.28 -3.37
CA LYS A 70 -6.62 9.54 -4.11
C LYS A 70 -5.19 10.00 -4.25
N LEU A 71 -4.92 10.69 -5.35
CA LEU A 71 -3.65 11.36 -5.59
C LEU A 71 -3.72 12.82 -5.13
N ASN A 72 -2.55 13.43 -4.99
CA ASN A 72 -2.41 14.88 -4.85
C ASN A 72 -2.73 15.57 -6.19
N ASP A 73 -2.72 16.90 -6.20
CA ASP A 73 -3.09 17.69 -7.38
C ASP A 73 -2.13 17.48 -8.57
N ALA A 74 -0.85 17.18 -8.29
CA ALA A 74 0.15 16.85 -9.30
C ALA A 74 -0.03 15.44 -9.91
N GLY A 75 -0.80 14.57 -9.26
CA GLY A 75 -1.05 13.20 -9.72
C GLY A 75 0.15 12.25 -9.56
N ASP A 76 1.13 12.59 -8.74
CA ASP A 76 2.38 11.83 -8.58
C ASP A 76 2.54 11.17 -7.21
N LYS A 77 1.66 11.47 -6.24
CA LYS A 77 1.72 10.91 -4.88
C LYS A 77 0.33 10.57 -4.33
N PHE A 78 0.27 9.54 -3.49
CA PHE A 78 -0.96 9.19 -2.76
C PHE A 78 -1.19 10.08 -1.54
N VAL A 79 -2.45 10.48 -1.34
CA VAL A 79 -2.91 11.26 -0.19
C VAL A 79 -3.56 10.32 0.83
N LEU A 80 -2.86 10.03 1.93
CA LEU A 80 -3.25 9.01 2.91
C LEU A 80 -3.85 9.59 4.21
N LYS A 81 -4.79 10.54 4.08
CA LYS A 81 -5.39 11.25 5.23
C LYS A 81 -6.29 10.38 6.12
N THR A 82 -6.88 9.31 5.59
CA THR A 82 -7.86 8.49 6.33
C THR A 82 -7.29 7.12 6.68
N LYS A 83 -7.78 6.52 7.77
CA LYS A 83 -7.44 5.13 8.13
C LYS A 83 -7.76 4.15 6.99
N ILE A 84 -8.84 4.40 6.24
CA ILE A 84 -9.24 3.60 5.07
C ILE A 84 -8.16 3.68 3.99
N SER A 85 -7.79 4.88 3.53
CA SER A 85 -6.75 5.06 2.50
C SER A 85 -5.41 4.45 2.93
N GLN A 86 -5.03 4.61 4.20
CA GLN A 86 -3.79 4.04 4.72
C GLN A 86 -3.83 2.51 4.72
N ASN A 87 -4.94 1.91 5.17
CA ASN A 87 -5.08 0.45 5.17
C ASN A 87 -5.04 -0.11 3.73
N HIS A 88 -5.76 0.51 2.79
CA HIS A 88 -5.78 0.05 1.40
C HIS A 88 -4.42 0.23 0.71
N PHE A 89 -3.67 1.28 1.05
CA PHE A 89 -2.31 1.48 0.58
C PHE A 89 -1.37 0.36 1.07
N ILE A 90 -1.43 -0.02 2.36
CA ILE A 90 -0.62 -1.13 2.88
C ILE A 90 -0.96 -2.48 2.21
N LYS A 91 -2.23 -2.69 1.85
CA LYS A 91 -2.67 -3.86 1.09
C LYS A 91 -2.17 -3.83 -0.34
N LEU A 92 -2.17 -2.66 -0.98
CA LEU A 92 -1.56 -2.48 -2.30
C LEU A 92 -0.06 -2.80 -2.25
N MET A 93 0.66 -2.31 -1.25
CA MET A 93 2.07 -2.64 -1.05
C MET A 93 2.30 -4.10 -0.68
N SER A 94 1.29 -4.80 -0.13
CA SER A 94 1.33 -6.24 0.10
C SER A 94 0.94 -7.06 -1.14
N ASP A 95 0.51 -6.39 -2.23
CA ASP A 95 -0.03 -6.98 -3.45
C ASP A 95 -1.30 -7.83 -3.18
N ASP A 96 -2.14 -7.39 -2.25
CA ASP A 96 -3.33 -8.12 -1.83
C ASP A 96 -4.49 -8.03 -2.86
N TYR A 97 -4.37 -7.19 -3.89
CA TYR A 97 -5.40 -7.06 -4.93
C TYR A 97 -5.05 -7.89 -6.15
N LEU A 98 -5.75 -9.00 -6.33
CA LEU A 98 -5.49 -9.97 -7.39
C LEU A 98 -6.68 -10.02 -8.34
N GLU A 99 -6.42 -10.30 -9.61
CA GLU A 99 -7.46 -10.57 -10.61
C GLU A 99 -7.32 -12.01 -11.10
N SER A 100 -8.42 -12.76 -11.12
CA SER A 100 -8.41 -14.09 -11.72
C SER A 100 -8.39 -13.96 -13.24
N GLU A 101 -7.38 -14.53 -13.88
CA GLU A 101 -7.30 -14.54 -15.35
C GLU A 101 -8.48 -15.28 -16.01
N LEU A 102 -9.07 -16.27 -15.33
CA LEU A 102 -10.18 -17.05 -15.86
C LEU A 102 -11.51 -16.30 -15.81
N THR A 103 -11.79 -15.61 -14.70
CA THR A 103 -13.10 -15.00 -14.45
C THR A 103 -13.10 -13.47 -14.54
N ASN A 104 -11.92 -12.85 -14.59
CA ASN A 104 -11.70 -11.40 -14.44
C ASN A 104 -12.32 -10.82 -13.16
N ILE A 105 -12.52 -11.66 -12.14
CA ILE A 105 -12.99 -11.22 -10.83
C ILE A 105 -11.79 -10.68 -10.04
N GLN A 106 -11.99 -9.51 -9.44
CA GLN A 106 -11.03 -8.87 -8.56
C GLN A 106 -11.26 -9.32 -7.12
N TYR A 107 -10.19 -9.74 -6.47
CA TYR A 107 -10.17 -10.24 -5.11
C TYR A 107 -9.32 -9.35 -4.22
N ASP A 108 -9.71 -9.33 -2.96
CA ASP A 108 -8.91 -8.84 -1.86
C ASP A 108 -8.42 -10.06 -1.06
N SER A 109 -7.15 -10.41 -1.23
CA SER A 109 -6.54 -11.63 -0.72
C SER A 109 -5.55 -11.35 0.41
N LEU A 110 -5.89 -11.79 1.63
CA LEU A 110 -5.02 -11.66 2.81
C LEU A 110 -3.88 -12.68 2.86
N ALA A 111 -4.10 -13.84 2.24
CA ALA A 111 -3.17 -14.96 2.20
C ALA A 111 -3.07 -15.44 0.75
N LYS A 112 -1.85 -15.51 0.26
CA LYS A 112 -1.54 -15.96 -1.09
C LYS A 112 -0.26 -16.77 -1.03
N ASP A 113 -0.31 -17.94 -1.61
CA ASP A 113 0.86 -18.79 -1.79
C ASP A 113 1.30 -18.63 -3.24
N LYS A 114 2.56 -18.25 -3.44
CA LYS A 114 3.14 -18.23 -4.78
C LYS A 114 3.21 -19.66 -5.28
N LEU A 115 2.58 -19.92 -6.41
CA LEU A 115 2.89 -21.08 -7.21
C LEU A 115 4.30 -20.87 -7.79
N GLN A 116 5.13 -21.91 -7.74
CA GLN A 116 6.58 -21.95 -7.95
C GLN A 116 7.21 -20.81 -8.75
#